data_AF-A0A383RU62-F1
#
_entry.id   AF-A0A383RU62-F1
#
_cell.length_a   1.000
_cell.length_b   1.000
_cell.length_c   1.000
_cell.angle_alpha   90.00
_cell.angle_beta   90.00
_cell.angle_gamma   90.00
#
_symmetry.space_group_name_H-M   'P 1'
#
loop_
_entity.id
_entity.type
_entity.pdbx_description
1 polymer ?
#
loop_
_entity_poly.entity_id
_entity_poly.type
_entity_poly.pdbx_seq_one_letter_code
_entity_poly.pdbx_strand_id
1 'polypeptide(L)' 'MMPGVVSLPHGYGHGRQGARLQIADAQPGVSANDLTDEHLRDAVSGNAALNGVPVHVEAA' A
#
# COMPACT_ATOMS: atom_id res chain seq x y z
N MET A 1 -11.49 -5.93 -14.55
CA MET A 1 -11.24 -6.16 -13.10
C MET A 1 -11.91 -7.46 -12.70
N MET A 2 -11.24 -8.32 -11.93
CA MET A 2 -11.85 -9.54 -11.41
C MET A 2 -12.85 -9.17 -10.29
N PRO A 3 -14.07 -9.73 -10.26
CA PRO A 3 -15.00 -9.51 -9.16
C PRO A 3 -14.36 -9.85 -7.80
N GLY A 4 -14.55 -8.99 -6.81
CA GLY A 4 -13.98 -9.15 -5.46
C GLY A 4 -12.51 -8.72 -5.32
N VAL A 5 -11.89 -8.15 -6.36
CA VAL A 5 -10.50 -7.66 -6.32
C VAL A 5 -10.45 -6.16 -6.58
N VAL A 6 -9.71 -5.44 -5.74
CA VAL A 6 -9.32 -4.05 -5.99
C VAL A 6 -7.86 -3.98 -6.45
N SER A 7 -7.57 -3.00 -7.30
CA SER A 7 -6.21 -2.70 -7.74
C SER A 7 -5.91 -1.27 -7.31
N LEU A 8 -4.94 -1.11 -6.42
CA LEU A 8 -4.53 0.18 -5.89
C LEU A 8 -3.17 0.56 -6.50
N PRO A 9 -2.98 1.79 -7.00
CA PRO A 9 -1.67 2.22 -7.47
C PRO A 9 -0.70 2.33 -6.28
N HIS A 10 0.56 1.95 -6.50
CA HIS A 10 1.62 2.16 -5.53
C HIS A 10 2.33 3.50 -5.76
N GLY A 11 2.90 4.09 -4.70
CA GLY A 11 3.70 5.32 -4.80
C GLY A 11 3.05 6.60 -4.29
N TYR A 12 2.03 6.53 -3.44
CA TYR A 12 1.40 7.68 -2.76
C TYR A 12 1.63 7.64 -1.23
N GLY A 13 1.16 8.66 -0.50
CA GLY A 13 1.24 8.73 0.97
C GLY A 13 2.56 9.30 1.52
N HIS A 14 3.18 10.25 0.81
CA HIS A 14 4.51 10.79 1.12
C HIS A 14 4.54 11.84 2.24
N GLY A 15 3.41 12.21 2.81
CA GLY A 15 3.29 13.22 3.89
C GLY A 15 3.72 12.75 5.28
N ARG A 16 4.75 11.90 5.36
CA ARG A 16 5.30 11.40 6.62
C ARG A 16 6.17 12.46 7.28
N GLN A 17 6.06 12.57 8.61
CA GLN A 17 6.88 13.50 9.39
C GLN A 17 8.37 13.27 9.11
N GLY A 18 9.08 14.34 8.73
CA GLY A 18 10.51 14.30 8.42
C GLY A 18 10.86 13.93 6.97
N ALA A 19 9.89 13.55 6.14
CA ALA A 19 10.11 13.37 4.71
C ALA A 19 10.44 14.71 4.03
N ARG A 20 11.47 14.74 3.19
CA ARG A 20 11.88 15.93 2.40
C ARG A 20 11.52 15.74 0.93
N LEU A 21 10.26 15.40 0.67
CA LEU A 21 9.74 15.05 -0.67
C LEU A 21 8.58 15.97 -1.07
N GLN A 22 8.84 17.28 -1.11
CA GLN A 22 7.80 18.32 -1.28
C GLN A 22 6.86 18.07 -2.48
N ILE A 23 7.40 17.67 -3.64
CA ILE A 23 6.59 17.44 -4.84
C ILE A 23 5.70 16.20 -4.67
N ALA A 24 6.23 15.13 -4.06
CA ALA A 24 5.49 13.88 -3.88
C ALA A 24 4.44 13.99 -2.77
N ASP A 25 4.72 14.76 -1.71
CA ASP A 25 3.77 15.09 -0.63
C ASP A 25 2.58 15.92 -1.13
N ALA A 26 2.81 16.79 -2.12
CA ALA A 26 1.72 17.54 -2.77
C ALA A 26 0.77 16.66 -3.60
N GLN A 27 1.10 15.38 -3.86
CA GLN A 27 0.22 14.47 -4.59
C GLN A 27 -0.80 13.82 -3.64
N PRO A 28 -2.11 13.92 -3.93
CA PRO A 28 -3.13 13.30 -3.08
C PRO A 28 -3.05 11.78 -3.16
N GLY A 29 -3.39 11.11 -2.05
CA GLY A 29 -3.44 9.65 -1.98
C GLY A 29 -2.81 9.11 -0.70
N VAL A 30 -3.01 7.82 -0.46
CA VAL A 30 -2.51 7.10 0.72
C VAL A 30 -1.56 5.99 0.31
N SER A 31 -0.72 5.54 1.24
CA SER A 31 0.24 4.47 0.97
C SER A 31 -0.47 3.12 0.96
N ALA A 32 -0.41 2.38 -0.15
CA ALA A 32 -0.89 1.01 -0.22
C ALA A 32 -0.16 0.07 0.76
N ASN A 33 1.08 0.40 1.16
CA ASN A 33 1.85 -0.41 2.11
C ASN A 33 1.27 -0.35 3.53
N ASP A 34 0.46 0.66 3.86
CA ASP A 34 -0.20 0.73 5.17
C ASP A 34 -1.25 -0.37 5.36
N LEU A 35 -1.67 -1.02 4.25
CA LEU A 35 -2.59 -2.15 4.27
C LEU A 35 -1.86 -3.50 4.35
N THR A 36 -0.55 -3.53 4.13
CA THR A 36 0.24 -4.77 4.09
C THR A 36 0.87 -5.10 5.44
N ASP A 37 1.03 -6.39 5.75
CA ASP A 37 1.76 -6.85 6.93
C ASP A 37 3.26 -6.94 6.63
N GLU A 38 4.06 -6.08 7.29
CA GLU A 38 5.51 -6.01 7.11
C GLU A 38 6.28 -7.25 7.58
N HIS A 39 5.65 -8.12 8.37
CA HIS A 39 6.25 -9.37 8.84
C HIS A 39 5.89 -10.57 7.97
N LEU A 40 4.85 -10.47 7.14
CA LEU A 40 4.39 -11.56 6.28
C LEU A 40 5.35 -11.78 5.12
N ARG A 41 6.02 -12.93 5.14
CA ARG A 41 7.01 -13.34 4.15
C ARG A 41 6.82 -14.80 3.78
N ASP A 42 7.15 -15.13 2.54
CA ASP A 42 7.30 -16.52 2.13
C ASP A 42 8.44 -17.18 2.91
N ALA A 43 8.14 -18.31 3.56
CA ALA A 43 9.07 -18.94 4.51
C ALA A 43 10.32 -19.53 3.86
N VAL A 44 10.25 -19.88 2.58
CA VAL A 44 11.37 -20.53 1.87
C VAL A 44 12.30 -19.49 1.24
N SER A 45 11.74 -18.55 0.49
CA SER A 45 12.52 -17.53 -0.22
C SER A 45 12.82 -16.29 0.62
N GLY A 46 12.06 -16.04 1.69
CA GLY A 46 12.12 -14.80 2.46
C GLY A 46 11.46 -13.60 1.75
N ASN A 47 10.81 -13.81 0.60
CA ASN A 47 10.18 -12.74 -0.17
C ASN A 47 8.97 -12.13 0.57
N ALA A 48 8.83 -10.81 0.53
CA ALA A 48 7.68 -10.12 1.12
C ALA A 48 6.38 -10.43 0.37
N ALA A 49 5.31 -10.73 1.11
CA ALA A 49 3.99 -11.00 0.54
C ALA A 49 3.15 -9.70 0.49
N LEU A 50 3.21 -9.00 -0.65
CA LEU A 50 2.59 -7.68 -0.82
C LEU A 50 1.26 -7.71 -1.61
N ASN A 51 0.81 -8.89 -2.04
CA ASN A 51 -0.42 -9.10 -2.82
C ASN A 51 -1.33 -10.09 -2.12
N GLY A 52 -2.62 -10.10 -2.49
CA GLY A 52 -3.61 -10.98 -1.86
C GLY A 52 -4.02 -10.52 -0.45
N VAL A 53 -3.78 -9.24 -0.14
CA VAL A 53 -4.13 -8.62 1.13
C VAL A 53 -5.66 -8.48 1.22
N PRO A 54 -6.32 -9.06 2.24
CA PRO A 54 -7.74 -8.86 2.47
C PRO A 54 -8.03 -7.40 2.80
N VAL A 55 -9.03 -6.81 2.16
CA VAL A 55 -9.43 -5.43 2.38
C VAL A 55 -10.94 -5.33 2.54
N HIS A 56 -11.37 -4.29 3.25
CA HIS A 56 -12.76 -3.82 3.25
C HIS A 56 -12.84 -2.52 2.45
N VAL A 57 -13.95 -2.32 1.75
CA VAL A 57 -14.18 -1.12 0.94
C VAL A 57 -15.55 -0.57 1.31
N GLU A 58 -15.56 0.71 1.69
CA GLU A 58 -16.76 1.49 1.98
C GLU A 58 -16.71 2.82 1.24
N ALA A 59 -17.86 3.48 1.11
CA ALA A 59 -17.90 4.84 0.59
C ALA A 59 -17.25 5.79 1.60
N ALA A 60 -16.53 6.80 1.10
CA ALA A 60 -15.89 7.83 1.92
C ALA A 60 -16.90 8.77 2.58
#